data_AF-A0A8H3HTR2-F1
#
_entry.id   AF-A0A8H3HTR2-F1
#
_cell.length_a   1.000
_cell.length_b   1.000
_cell.length_c   1.000
_cell.angle_alpha   90.00
_cell.angle_beta   90.00
_cell.angle_gamma   90.00
#
_symmetry.space_group_name_H-M   'P 1'
#
loop_
_entity.id
_entity.type
_entity.pdbx_description
1 polymer ?
#
loop_
_entity_poly.entity_id
_entity_poly.type
_entity_poly.pdbx_seq_one_letter_code
_entity_poly.pdbx_strand_id
1 'polypeptide(L)'
;MSTTPRALTTEERESLIQAAIAAKERAYSPYSKFRVGAALFSTEGQIIAGGNVENASYGGWGTICAERTALVKAVFEYRASYLGAPFKDGASYWQTNCAANNDTNGVDYRGSTLAGKRRELIQKKRRPIAKISAAPAKSVGLPQPNIPTQPDVINGTDVIKAYILPDKKTGVLMVGSFGGDYAGFQNDTINALSKFKAAKVQQLIVDTTGNGGGYVCLGEFLINALAGTKFGYAGFESAMRAQPLARKIVASYISQGIDYMYYSPNQWAFLNNTPQPASYNYMEPPTNFTINGTKDAVSKRFYDICTPYDVDLPAEPFLPASKIIIVGNGECASTCALFTGVAYERLGIKVATFGGNPGAAMNFNGMAGNQVLEWADLDSEIKTSGLKNDSLAPPDLLINSNYRVNWRYAYSWQNKSAPLAFHVERAQYRIPYTADTYMSPQNLWTYVAKTYLK
;
A
#
# COMPACT_ATOMS: atom_id res chain seq x y z
N MET A 1 7.02 -5.94 43.03
CA MET A 1 5.56 -5.99 43.22
C MET A 1 5.20 -7.40 43.66
N SER A 2 4.41 -7.54 44.71
CA SER A 2 4.01 -8.83 45.31
C SER A 2 3.28 -9.70 44.27
N THR A 3 3.72 -10.94 44.08
CA THR A 3 3.19 -11.90 43.08
C THR A 3 2.14 -12.86 43.66
N THR A 4 1.51 -12.52 44.78
CA THR A 4 0.43 -13.35 45.34
C THR A 4 -0.88 -13.04 44.60
N PRO A 5 -1.53 -14.02 43.93
CA PRO A 5 -2.82 -13.79 43.29
C PRO A 5 -3.84 -13.33 44.33
N ARG A 6 -4.44 -12.16 44.11
CA ARG A 6 -5.60 -11.71 44.91
C ARG A 6 -6.75 -12.70 44.68
N ALA A 7 -7.32 -13.23 45.75
CA ALA A 7 -8.54 -14.02 45.67
C ALA A 7 -9.71 -13.13 45.23
N LEU A 8 -10.48 -13.58 44.23
CA LEU A 8 -11.70 -12.90 43.81
C LEU A 8 -12.75 -12.97 44.91
N THR A 9 -13.51 -11.88 45.11
CA THR A 9 -14.68 -11.90 45.98
C THR A 9 -15.79 -12.75 45.37
N THR A 10 -16.81 -13.08 46.18
CA THR A 10 -17.98 -13.83 45.72
C THR A 10 -18.70 -13.08 44.60
N GLU A 11 -18.86 -11.76 44.75
CA GLU A 11 -19.53 -10.87 43.80
C GLU A 11 -18.75 -10.76 42.48
N GLU A 12 -17.42 -10.68 42.55
CA GLU A 12 -16.53 -10.67 41.37
C GLU A 12 -16.66 -12.00 40.60
N ARG A 13 -16.73 -13.12 41.31
CA ARG A 13 -16.90 -14.45 40.72
C ARG A 13 -18.26 -14.60 40.04
N GLU A 14 -19.34 -14.16 40.68
CA GLU A 14 -20.69 -14.19 40.11
C GLU A 14 -20.77 -13.32 38.85
N SER A 15 -20.19 -12.13 38.89
CA SER A 15 -20.12 -11.22 37.74
C SER A 15 -19.36 -11.85 36.57
N LEU A 16 -18.27 -12.57 36.84
CA LEU A 16 -17.48 -13.28 35.83
C LEU A 16 -18.29 -14.41 35.17
N ILE A 17 -19.04 -15.17 35.96
CA ILE A 17 -19.92 -16.25 35.47
C ILE A 17 -21.04 -15.68 34.58
N GLN A 18 -21.71 -14.62 35.03
CA GLN A 18 -22.78 -13.98 34.26
C GLN A 18 -22.27 -13.44 32.92
N ALA A 19 -21.07 -12.85 32.90
CA ALA A 19 -20.44 -12.38 31.68
C ALA A 19 -20.14 -13.52 30.69
N ALA A 20 -19.67 -14.68 31.16
CA ALA A 20 -19.44 -15.85 30.33
C ALA A 20 -20.76 -16.42 29.75
N ILE A 21 -21.82 -16.48 30.55
CA ILE A 21 -23.16 -16.92 30.11
C ILE A 21 -23.70 -15.97 29.03
N ALA A 22 -23.61 -14.65 29.24
CA ALA A 22 -24.05 -13.67 28.26
C ALA A 22 -23.24 -13.73 26.95
N ALA A 23 -21.93 -14.02 27.04
CA ALA A 23 -21.08 -14.18 25.87
C ALA A 23 -21.40 -15.44 25.06
N LYS A 24 -21.81 -16.53 25.72
CA LYS A 24 -22.26 -17.78 25.07
C LYS A 24 -23.41 -17.55 24.09
N GLU A 25 -24.35 -16.65 24.42
CA GLU A 25 -25.49 -16.33 23.55
C GLU A 25 -25.09 -15.65 22.24
N ARG A 26 -23.86 -15.15 22.15
CA ARG A 26 -23.28 -14.50 20.97
C ARG A 26 -22.34 -15.40 20.18
N ALA A 27 -22.20 -16.67 20.58
CA ALA A 27 -21.36 -17.64 19.88
C ALA A 27 -21.87 -17.93 18.45
N TYR A 28 -20.94 -17.99 17.49
CA TYR A 28 -21.22 -18.40 16.11
C TYR A 28 -20.80 -19.86 15.92
N SER A 29 -21.76 -20.78 16.05
CA SER A 29 -21.51 -22.22 15.94
C SER A 29 -22.52 -22.95 15.02
N PRO A 30 -22.65 -22.54 13.75
CA PRO A 30 -23.63 -23.16 12.85
C PRO A 30 -23.25 -24.59 12.46
N TYR A 31 -22.02 -25.03 12.69
CA TYR A 31 -21.53 -26.34 12.27
C TYR A 31 -21.68 -27.37 13.38
N SER A 32 -21.14 -27.11 14.58
CA SER A 32 -21.26 -28.04 15.72
C SER A 32 -22.57 -27.88 16.49
N LYS A 33 -23.24 -26.72 16.37
CA LYS A 33 -24.36 -26.30 17.23
C LYS A 33 -24.01 -26.21 18.72
N PHE A 34 -22.72 -26.20 19.06
CA PHE A 34 -22.24 -26.16 20.43
C PHE A 34 -21.74 -24.76 20.80
N ARG A 35 -22.49 -24.05 21.64
CA ARG A 35 -22.18 -22.67 22.08
C ARG A 35 -21.37 -22.68 23.38
N VAL A 36 -20.23 -21.98 23.37
CA VAL A 36 -19.30 -21.84 24.51
C VAL A 36 -19.05 -20.35 24.77
N GLY A 37 -19.04 -19.94 26.04
CA GLY A 37 -18.69 -18.58 26.47
C GLY A 37 -17.62 -18.62 27.57
N ALA A 38 -16.73 -17.62 27.57
CA ALA A 38 -15.65 -17.48 28.54
C ALA A 38 -15.50 -16.01 28.97
N ALA A 39 -14.99 -15.78 30.18
CA ALA A 39 -14.71 -14.46 30.71
C ALA A 39 -13.41 -14.43 31.52
N LEU A 40 -12.66 -13.34 31.43
CA LEU A 40 -11.38 -13.08 32.10
C LEU A 40 -11.53 -11.90 33.05
N PHE A 41 -10.77 -11.92 34.15
CA PHE A 41 -10.72 -10.84 35.13
C PHE A 41 -9.31 -10.24 35.16
N SER A 42 -9.17 -8.94 34.90
CA SER A 42 -7.87 -8.25 34.89
C SER A 42 -7.44 -7.81 36.29
N THR A 43 -6.15 -7.57 36.48
CA THR A 43 -5.62 -7.00 37.74
C THR A 43 -6.10 -5.58 38.01
N GLU A 44 -6.64 -4.90 36.99
CA GLU A 44 -7.25 -3.57 37.07
C GLU A 44 -8.78 -3.65 37.35
N GLY A 45 -9.33 -4.86 37.55
CA GLY A 45 -10.74 -5.09 37.89
C GLY A 45 -11.69 -5.17 36.68
N GLN A 46 -11.17 -5.31 35.47
CA GLN A 46 -11.97 -5.39 34.24
C GLN A 46 -12.44 -6.82 33.95
N ILE A 47 -13.70 -6.97 33.50
CA ILE A 47 -14.22 -8.25 32.98
C ILE A 47 -14.23 -8.22 31.45
N ILE A 48 -13.57 -9.20 30.83
CA ILE A 48 -13.45 -9.32 29.38
C ILE A 48 -14.00 -10.68 28.93
N ALA A 49 -15.07 -10.68 28.12
CA ALA A 49 -15.75 -11.91 27.72
C ALA A 49 -15.77 -12.16 26.20
N GLY A 50 -15.81 -13.44 25.82
CA GLY A 50 -15.79 -13.93 24.45
C GLY A 50 -16.59 -15.22 24.26
N GLY A 51 -17.12 -15.44 23.05
CA GLY A 51 -17.78 -16.68 22.63
C GLY A 51 -16.99 -17.38 21.53
N ASN A 52 -17.27 -18.67 21.29
CA ASN A 52 -16.63 -19.41 20.19
C ASN A 52 -17.16 -18.96 18.82
N VAL A 53 -16.29 -18.96 17.81
CA VAL A 53 -16.62 -18.64 16.41
C VAL A 53 -16.06 -19.72 15.51
N GLU A 54 -16.95 -20.40 14.79
CA GLU A 54 -16.61 -21.47 13.87
C GLU A 54 -16.44 -20.98 12.43
N ASN A 55 -15.85 -21.84 11.61
CA ASN A 55 -15.64 -21.61 10.18
C ASN A 55 -15.78 -22.93 9.43
N ALA A 56 -16.10 -22.88 8.14
CA ALA A 56 -16.24 -24.07 7.29
C ALA A 56 -14.94 -24.90 7.21
N SER A 57 -13.77 -24.25 7.34
CA SER A 57 -12.49 -24.95 7.48
C SER A 57 -12.26 -25.35 8.94
N TYR A 58 -12.64 -26.57 9.32
CA TYR A 58 -12.64 -27.02 10.72
C TYR A 58 -11.22 -27.17 11.33
N GLY A 59 -10.18 -27.31 10.51
CA GLY A 59 -8.78 -27.46 10.98
C GLY A 59 -8.28 -26.26 11.79
N GLY A 60 -7.34 -26.50 12.71
CA GLY A 60 -6.98 -25.70 13.91
C GLY A 60 -6.67 -24.19 13.79
N TRP A 61 -6.81 -23.58 12.63
CA TRP A 61 -6.68 -22.14 12.40
C TRP A 61 -7.99 -21.44 12.02
N GLY A 62 -9.02 -22.18 11.59
CA GLY A 62 -10.29 -21.59 11.12
C GLY A 62 -11.33 -21.36 12.23
N THR A 63 -11.32 -22.17 13.29
CA THR A 63 -12.24 -22.05 14.43
C THR A 63 -11.52 -21.45 15.64
N ILE A 64 -12.17 -20.51 16.33
CA ILE A 64 -11.64 -19.86 17.54
C ILE A 64 -12.50 -20.20 18.75
N CYS A 65 -11.86 -20.70 19.80
CA CYS A 65 -12.52 -21.05 21.06
C CYS A 65 -12.86 -19.78 21.86
N ALA A 66 -13.86 -19.86 22.75
CA ALA A 66 -14.34 -18.72 23.52
C ALA A 66 -13.25 -18.05 24.37
N GLU A 67 -12.34 -18.84 24.91
CA GLU A 67 -11.20 -18.45 25.74
C GLU A 67 -10.18 -17.64 24.92
N ARG A 68 -9.90 -18.07 23.68
CA ARG A 68 -9.03 -17.33 22.75
C ARG A 68 -9.68 -16.00 22.37
N THR A 69 -10.98 -15.97 22.12
CA THR A 69 -11.72 -14.73 21.88
C THR A 69 -11.60 -13.76 23.06
N ALA A 70 -11.77 -14.24 24.30
CA ALA A 70 -11.62 -13.42 25.50
C ALA A 70 -10.18 -12.91 25.69
N LEU A 71 -9.17 -13.76 25.48
CA LEU A 71 -7.75 -13.39 25.57
C LEU A 71 -7.35 -12.36 24.51
N VAL A 72 -7.79 -12.53 23.25
CA VAL A 72 -7.53 -11.56 22.18
C VAL A 72 -8.14 -10.20 22.54
N LYS A 73 -9.36 -10.17 23.09
CA LYS A 73 -9.98 -8.92 23.57
C LYS A 73 -9.26 -8.31 24.77
N ALA A 74 -8.62 -9.12 25.61
CA ALA A 74 -7.86 -8.65 26.77
C ALA A 74 -6.50 -8.06 26.39
N VAL A 75 -5.83 -8.65 25.40
CA VAL A 75 -4.54 -8.14 24.89
C VAL A 75 -4.74 -6.93 23.97
N PHE A 76 -5.87 -6.86 23.27
CA PHE A 76 -6.20 -5.78 22.35
C PHE A 76 -7.53 -5.11 22.71
N GLU A 77 -7.47 -4.01 23.44
CA GLU A 77 -8.57 -3.04 23.48
C GLU A 77 -8.60 -2.25 22.16
N TYR A 78 -9.27 -2.84 21.18
CA TYR A 78 -9.67 -2.26 19.89
C TYR A 78 -8.70 -1.28 19.18
N ARG A 79 -8.00 -1.82 18.17
CA ARG A 79 -7.95 -1.19 16.84
C ARG A 79 -8.48 -2.15 15.80
N ALA A 80 -9.79 -2.35 15.79
CA ALA A 80 -10.46 -3.03 14.69
C ALA A 80 -11.22 -1.97 13.87
N SER A 81 -10.69 -1.62 12.70
CA SER A 81 -11.48 -0.95 11.67
C SER A 81 -12.40 -1.99 11.04
N TYR A 82 -13.68 -2.00 11.42
CA TYR A 82 -14.68 -2.70 10.64
C TYR A 82 -14.97 -1.86 9.38
N LEU A 83 -14.52 -2.34 8.22
CA LEU A 83 -14.67 -1.66 6.93
C LEU A 83 -15.97 -2.04 6.19
N GLY A 84 -16.98 -2.56 6.90
CA GLY A 84 -18.26 -2.96 6.31
C GLY A 84 -19.41 -2.00 6.62
N ALA A 85 -20.50 -2.14 5.88
CA ALA A 85 -21.76 -1.46 6.13
C ALA A 85 -22.39 -1.92 7.47
N PRO A 86 -23.12 -1.03 8.18
CA PRO A 86 -23.84 -1.39 9.39
C PRO A 86 -24.81 -2.56 9.16
N PHE A 87 -24.88 -3.47 10.14
CA PHE A 87 -25.75 -4.65 10.11
C PHE A 87 -26.33 -4.89 11.51
N LYS A 88 -27.45 -5.61 11.59
CA LYS A 88 -28.17 -5.89 12.84
C LYS A 88 -27.96 -7.32 13.34
N ASP A 89 -27.71 -8.24 12.41
CA ASP A 89 -27.61 -9.68 12.62
C ASP A 89 -26.82 -10.35 11.46
N GLY A 90 -26.64 -11.68 11.52
CA GLY A 90 -25.90 -12.41 10.49
C GLY A 90 -26.54 -12.38 9.10
N ALA A 91 -27.87 -12.27 9.00
CA ALA A 91 -28.57 -12.24 7.71
C ALA A 91 -28.39 -10.88 7.02
N SER A 92 -28.59 -9.79 7.76
CA SER A 92 -28.31 -8.43 7.31
C SER A 92 -26.82 -8.20 7.06
N TYR A 93 -25.93 -8.86 7.81
CA TYR A 93 -24.50 -8.88 7.49
C TYR A 93 -24.28 -9.50 6.10
N TRP A 94 -24.82 -10.70 5.86
CA TRP A 94 -24.68 -11.39 4.57
C TRP A 94 -25.22 -10.56 3.40
N GLN A 95 -26.43 -10.03 3.52
CA GLN A 95 -27.06 -9.26 2.46
C GLN A 95 -26.32 -7.94 2.17
N THR A 96 -25.84 -7.26 3.22
CA THR A 96 -25.27 -5.91 3.08
C THR A 96 -23.77 -5.95 2.79
N ASN A 97 -23.05 -6.93 3.32
CA ASN A 97 -21.59 -6.99 3.27
C ASN A 97 -21.05 -8.15 2.42
N CYS A 98 -21.84 -9.20 2.17
CA CYS A 98 -21.37 -10.41 1.50
C CYS A 98 -22.04 -10.69 0.14
N ALA A 99 -23.13 -10.00 -0.21
CA ALA A 99 -23.75 -10.15 -1.54
C ALA A 99 -22.90 -9.43 -2.60
N ALA A 100 -22.63 -10.11 -3.72
CA ALA A 100 -21.90 -9.50 -4.83
C ALA A 100 -22.68 -8.31 -5.42
N ASN A 101 -21.95 -7.27 -5.85
CA ASN A 101 -22.49 -6.04 -6.42
C ASN A 101 -21.57 -5.55 -7.56
N ASN A 102 -21.82 -4.35 -8.09
CA ASN A 102 -20.99 -3.79 -9.16
C ASN A 102 -19.54 -3.52 -8.74
N ASP A 103 -19.28 -3.29 -7.45
CA ASP A 103 -17.92 -3.11 -6.92
C ASP A 103 -17.14 -4.42 -6.86
N THR A 104 -17.81 -5.57 -6.94
CA THR A 104 -17.19 -6.91 -6.96
C THR A 104 -17.36 -7.66 -8.27
N ASN A 105 -18.21 -7.22 -9.19
CA ASN A 105 -18.41 -7.85 -10.50
C ASN A 105 -18.27 -6.85 -11.65
N GLY A 106 -17.59 -5.72 -11.42
CA GLY A 106 -17.33 -4.74 -12.46
C GLY A 106 -18.58 -4.16 -13.15
N VAL A 107 -18.36 -3.26 -14.10
CA VAL A 107 -19.42 -2.66 -14.92
C VAL A 107 -19.02 -2.72 -16.39
N ASP A 108 -19.96 -2.97 -17.29
CA ASP A 108 -19.72 -2.80 -18.73
C ASP A 108 -19.75 -1.30 -19.08
N TYR A 109 -18.60 -0.76 -19.46
CA TYR A 109 -18.47 0.67 -19.75
C TYR A 109 -18.92 1.07 -21.15
N ARG A 110 -19.27 0.14 -22.05
CA ARG A 110 -19.68 0.45 -23.44
C ARG A 110 -20.99 1.23 -23.52
N GLY A 111 -21.93 0.95 -22.61
CA GLY A 111 -23.24 1.62 -22.54
C GLY A 111 -23.29 2.79 -21.56
N SER A 112 -22.23 2.96 -20.75
CA SER A 112 -22.14 4.11 -19.85
C SER A 112 -21.95 5.37 -20.69
N THR A 113 -22.90 6.30 -20.65
CA THR A 113 -22.73 7.63 -21.26
C THR A 113 -21.69 8.42 -20.48
N LEU A 114 -20.41 8.03 -20.60
CA LEU A 114 -19.29 8.96 -20.47
C LEU A 114 -19.09 9.66 -21.82
N ALA A 115 -20.19 10.15 -22.41
CA ALA A 115 -20.15 11.27 -23.34
C ALA A 115 -19.80 12.53 -22.54
N GLY A 116 -18.60 12.57 -21.96
CA GLY A 116 -17.98 13.83 -21.65
C GLY A 116 -17.91 14.59 -22.96
N LYS A 117 -18.61 15.75 -23.04
CA LYS A 117 -18.53 16.69 -24.16
C LYS A 117 -17.11 16.66 -24.72
N ARG A 118 -16.99 16.38 -26.02
CA ARG A 118 -15.73 16.45 -26.78
C ARG A 118 -15.26 17.91 -26.71
N ARG A 119 -14.63 18.29 -25.60
CA ARG A 119 -13.80 19.49 -25.51
C ARG A 119 -12.67 19.25 -26.49
N GLU A 120 -12.33 20.25 -27.30
CA GLU A 120 -11.03 20.29 -27.97
C GLU A 120 -9.96 19.88 -26.97
N LEU A 121 -9.06 19.00 -27.43
CA LEU A 121 -7.99 18.41 -26.65
C LEU A 121 -6.99 19.50 -26.22
N ILE A 122 -7.32 20.23 -25.16
CA ILE A 122 -6.30 20.61 -24.19
C ILE A 122 -6.14 19.36 -23.33
N GLN A 123 -5.00 18.69 -23.48
CA GLN A 123 -4.61 17.43 -22.87
C GLN A 123 -4.62 17.53 -21.33
N LYS A 124 -5.81 17.53 -20.71
CA LYS A 124 -5.94 17.40 -19.25
C LYS A 124 -5.90 15.91 -18.90
N LYS A 125 -4.76 15.52 -18.36
CA LYS A 125 -4.42 14.16 -17.92
C LYS A 125 -5.50 13.54 -17.05
N ARG A 126 -6.06 12.43 -17.51
CA ARG A 126 -6.86 11.55 -16.64
C ARG A 126 -5.89 10.74 -15.79
N ARG A 127 -6.00 10.93 -14.47
CA ARG A 127 -5.21 10.24 -13.45
C ARG A 127 -5.92 8.93 -13.14
N PRO A 128 -5.23 7.77 -13.08
CA PRO A 128 -5.86 6.53 -12.64
C PRO A 128 -6.43 6.73 -11.22
N ILE A 129 -7.74 6.57 -11.07
CA ILE A 129 -8.40 6.64 -9.76
C ILE A 129 -8.20 5.28 -9.10
N ALA A 130 -7.07 5.10 -8.40
CA ALA A 130 -6.97 4.04 -7.41
C ALA A 130 -7.64 4.52 -6.12
N LYS A 131 -8.96 4.37 -6.03
CA LYS A 131 -9.67 4.41 -4.75
C LYS A 131 -10.25 3.02 -4.48
N ILE A 132 -9.50 2.23 -3.73
CA ILE A 132 -10.02 1.02 -3.09
C ILE A 132 -9.77 1.19 -1.61
N SER A 133 -10.82 1.70 -0.96
CA SER A 133 -10.98 1.90 0.48
C SER A 133 -9.77 2.47 1.22
N ALA A 134 -9.63 3.80 1.16
CA ALA A 134 -9.14 4.55 2.30
C ALA A 134 -10.27 5.48 2.73
N ALA A 135 -11.13 5.01 3.65
CA ALA A 135 -11.48 5.95 4.70
C ALA A 135 -10.13 6.42 5.27
N PRO A 136 -9.89 7.74 5.45
CA PRO A 136 -8.68 8.16 6.10
C PRO A 136 -8.62 7.37 7.40
N ALA A 137 -7.55 6.61 7.60
CA ALA A 137 -7.12 6.33 8.95
C ALA A 137 -6.91 7.73 9.53
N LYS A 138 -7.93 8.26 10.21
CA LYS A 138 -7.71 9.30 11.20
C LYS A 138 -6.76 8.61 12.15
N SER A 139 -5.48 8.94 12.03
CA SER A 139 -4.49 8.54 13.01
C SER A 139 -5.13 8.81 14.36
N VAL A 140 -5.43 7.75 15.09
CA VAL A 140 -5.70 7.86 16.52
C VAL A 140 -4.45 8.54 17.04
N GLY A 141 -4.57 9.81 17.42
CA GLY A 141 -3.45 10.67 17.76
C GLY A 141 -2.54 9.91 18.70
N LEU A 142 -1.28 9.75 18.32
CA LEU A 142 -0.34 9.05 19.17
C LEU A 142 -0.13 9.93 20.42
N PRO A 143 -0.27 9.39 21.65
CA PRO A 143 0.04 10.17 22.84
C PRO A 143 1.51 10.57 22.80
N GLN A 144 1.85 11.71 23.42
CA GLN A 144 3.25 12.02 23.71
C GLN A 144 3.90 10.81 24.41
N PRO A 145 5.10 10.36 24.00
CA PRO A 145 6.17 11.09 23.27
C PRO A 145 6.26 10.84 21.75
N ASN A 146 5.22 10.32 21.12
CA ASN A 146 5.30 9.80 19.74
C ASN A 146 5.27 10.87 18.62
N ILE A 147 5.09 12.14 18.96
CA ILE A 147 5.05 13.24 18.00
C ILE A 147 6.42 13.95 18.04
N PRO A 148 7.06 14.23 16.89
CA PRO A 148 8.27 15.05 16.85
C PRO A 148 8.08 16.36 17.62
N THR A 149 9.08 16.75 18.43
CA THR A 149 9.05 18.03 19.14
C THR A 149 9.39 19.19 18.21
N GLN A 150 10.04 18.92 17.08
CA GLN A 150 10.26 19.91 16.03
C GLN A 150 8.96 20.22 15.29
N PRO A 151 8.67 21.52 15.03
CA PRO A 151 7.49 21.90 14.27
C PRO A 151 7.62 21.45 12.81
N ASP A 152 6.48 21.10 12.21
CA ASP A 152 6.38 20.89 10.77
C ASP A 152 6.61 22.23 10.05
N VAL A 153 7.67 22.34 9.24
CA VAL A 153 8.11 23.62 8.65
C VAL A 153 7.27 24.05 7.44
N ILE A 154 6.38 23.18 6.96
CA ILE A 154 5.49 23.48 5.83
C ILE A 154 4.01 23.55 6.23
N ASN A 155 3.62 23.11 7.44
CA ASN A 155 2.23 22.92 7.85
C ASN A 155 1.42 22.14 6.79
N GLY A 156 2.00 21.04 6.29
CA GLY A 156 1.53 20.30 5.11
C GLY A 156 0.18 19.63 5.33
N THR A 157 -0.47 19.27 4.22
CA THR A 157 -1.92 18.98 4.18
C THR A 157 -2.35 17.58 4.61
N ASP A 158 -1.45 16.59 4.67
CA ASP A 158 -1.72 15.30 5.34
C ASP A 158 -0.48 14.38 5.33
N VAL A 159 -0.02 14.01 4.12
CA VAL A 159 0.90 12.87 3.93
C VAL A 159 2.37 13.25 3.80
N ILE A 160 2.66 14.52 3.50
CA ILE A 160 4.01 15.08 3.51
C ILE A 160 4.16 15.95 4.76
N LYS A 161 5.20 15.67 5.54
CA LYS A 161 5.62 16.49 6.68
C LYS A 161 7.11 16.78 6.56
N ALA A 162 7.53 17.98 6.96
CA ALA A 162 8.91 18.39 6.84
C ALA A 162 9.43 18.91 8.18
N TYR A 163 10.58 18.42 8.62
CA TYR A 163 11.20 18.83 9.88
C TYR A 163 12.65 19.23 9.66
N ILE A 164 13.17 20.11 10.51
CA ILE A 164 14.60 20.39 10.62
C ILE A 164 15.04 19.94 12.00
N LEU A 165 16.03 19.05 12.08
CA LEU A 165 16.50 18.51 13.35
C LEU A 165 17.22 19.57 14.20
N PRO A 166 17.38 19.34 15.52
CA PRO A 166 18.09 20.28 16.41
C PRO A 166 19.51 20.67 15.97
N ASP A 167 20.16 19.86 15.12
CA ASP A 167 21.47 20.16 14.55
C ASP A 167 21.46 21.29 13.49
N LYS A 168 20.27 21.75 13.07
CA LYS A 168 20.02 22.81 12.09
C LYS A 168 20.61 22.55 10.69
N LYS A 169 21.11 21.34 10.43
CA LYS A 169 21.71 20.95 9.15
C LYS A 169 21.01 19.76 8.50
N THR A 170 20.23 19.00 9.26
CA THR A 170 19.50 17.83 8.77
C THR A 170 18.03 18.17 8.54
N GLY A 171 17.58 18.04 7.30
CA GLY A 171 16.16 18.03 6.96
C GLY A 171 15.60 16.60 7.05
N VAL A 172 14.34 16.47 7.45
CA VAL A 172 13.58 15.22 7.39
C VAL A 172 12.35 15.46 6.55
N LEU A 173 12.24 14.77 5.43
CA LEU A 173 11.03 14.69 4.62
C LEU A 173 10.32 13.39 4.97
N MET A 174 9.26 13.48 5.77
CA MET A 174 8.42 12.33 6.08
C MET A 174 7.35 12.18 5.01
N VAL A 175 7.36 11.01 4.36
CA VAL A 175 6.45 10.63 3.29
C VAL A 175 5.57 9.51 3.83
N GLY A 176 4.45 9.87 4.46
CA GLY A 176 3.54 8.90 5.08
C GLY A 176 2.76 8.06 4.08
N SER A 177 2.50 8.58 2.89
CA SER A 177 1.86 7.85 1.78
C SER A 177 2.14 8.56 0.44
N PHE A 178 2.17 7.81 -0.65
CA PHE A 178 2.08 8.35 -2.02
C PHE A 178 0.61 8.45 -2.50
N GLY A 179 -0.35 8.35 -1.58
CA GLY A 179 -1.77 8.58 -1.83
C GLY A 179 -2.21 9.98 -1.40
N GLY A 180 -3.51 10.15 -1.14
CA GLY A 180 -4.07 11.43 -0.69
C GLY A 180 -4.28 12.46 -1.81
N ASP A 181 -4.09 13.74 -1.49
CA ASP A 181 -4.17 14.82 -2.48
C ASP A 181 -2.95 14.79 -3.40
N TYR A 182 -3.19 14.42 -4.65
CA TYR A 182 -2.16 14.31 -5.68
C TYR A 182 -1.45 15.64 -5.96
N ALA A 183 -2.17 16.76 -5.99
CA ALA A 183 -1.56 18.08 -6.23
C ALA A 183 -0.94 18.62 -4.93
N GLY A 184 -1.61 18.42 -3.80
CA GLY A 184 -1.10 18.74 -2.46
C GLY A 184 0.26 18.10 -2.19
N PHE A 185 0.43 16.81 -2.47
CA PHE A 185 1.71 16.10 -2.34
C PHE A 185 2.85 16.80 -3.09
N GLN A 186 2.60 17.19 -4.35
CA GLN A 186 3.60 17.83 -5.20
C GLN A 186 3.99 19.22 -4.66
N ASN A 187 2.98 20.03 -4.33
CA ASN A 187 3.19 21.35 -3.73
C ASN A 187 3.94 21.27 -2.40
N ASP A 188 3.52 20.38 -1.50
CA ASP A 188 4.11 20.21 -0.17
C ASP A 188 5.57 19.71 -0.28
N THR A 189 5.86 18.83 -1.24
CA THR A 189 7.24 18.37 -1.51
C THR A 189 8.13 19.52 -1.97
N ILE A 190 7.73 20.31 -2.97
CA ILE A 190 8.54 21.44 -3.46
C ILE A 190 8.68 22.52 -2.39
N ASN A 191 7.62 22.80 -1.63
CA ASN A 191 7.67 23.71 -0.49
C ASN A 191 8.68 23.23 0.56
N ALA A 192 8.66 21.94 0.91
CA ALA A 192 9.63 21.36 1.86
C ALA A 192 11.07 21.53 1.39
N LEU A 193 11.37 21.18 0.13
CA LEU A 193 12.70 21.36 -0.45
C LEU A 193 13.13 22.84 -0.47
N SER A 194 12.20 23.76 -0.75
CA SER A 194 12.45 25.20 -0.70
C SER A 194 12.78 25.68 0.72
N LYS A 195 12.01 25.25 1.72
CA LYS A 195 12.28 25.55 3.15
C LYS A 195 13.62 24.99 3.61
N PHE A 196 13.99 23.78 3.18
CA PHE A 196 15.29 23.20 3.49
C PHE A 196 16.44 23.98 2.86
N LYS A 197 16.31 24.45 1.60
CA LYS A 197 17.29 25.35 0.97
C LYS A 197 17.45 26.65 1.75
N ALA A 198 16.33 27.29 2.11
CA ALA A 198 16.35 28.54 2.89
C ALA A 198 17.02 28.35 4.26
N ALA A 199 16.83 27.19 4.89
CA ALA A 199 17.47 26.81 6.15
C ALA A 199 18.90 26.29 6.01
N LYS A 200 19.45 26.22 4.79
CA LYS A 200 20.81 25.71 4.50
C LYS A 200 21.04 24.27 4.98
N VAL A 201 20.02 23.41 4.84
CA VAL A 201 20.13 21.97 5.09
C VAL A 201 21.23 21.38 4.20
N GLN A 202 22.09 20.55 4.81
CA GLN A 202 23.25 19.91 4.15
C GLN A 202 23.06 18.41 3.96
N GLN A 203 22.09 17.81 4.65
CA GLN A 203 21.80 16.38 4.61
C GLN A 203 20.30 16.13 4.79
N LEU A 204 19.77 15.10 4.12
CA LEU A 204 18.35 14.80 4.07
C LEU A 204 18.07 13.36 4.50
N ILE A 205 17.10 13.20 5.39
CA ILE A 205 16.45 11.92 5.68
C ILE A 205 15.10 11.92 4.96
N VAL A 206 14.84 10.91 4.13
CA VAL A 206 13.50 10.65 3.59
C VAL A 206 12.91 9.49 4.37
N ASP A 207 11.91 9.76 5.21
CA ASP A 207 11.27 8.74 6.04
C ASP A 207 10.03 8.19 5.34
N THR A 208 10.05 6.90 5.05
CA THR A 208 8.96 6.15 4.42
C THR A 208 8.39 5.07 5.34
N THR A 209 8.57 5.21 6.66
CA THR A 209 8.06 4.27 7.67
C THR A 209 6.53 4.13 7.55
N GLY A 210 6.05 2.89 7.44
CA GLY A 210 4.62 2.59 7.32
C GLY A 210 3.97 3.02 6.00
N ASN A 211 4.74 3.43 4.99
CA ASN A 211 4.19 3.91 3.72
C ASN A 211 3.78 2.75 2.80
N GLY A 212 2.47 2.54 2.66
CA GLY A 212 1.89 1.50 1.81
C GLY A 212 1.88 1.79 0.30
N GLY A 213 2.37 2.95 -0.14
CA GLY A 213 2.38 3.39 -1.54
C GLY A 213 1.26 4.36 -1.90
N GLY A 214 0.78 4.28 -3.15
CA GLY A 214 -0.21 5.20 -3.72
C GLY A 214 0.02 5.41 -5.22
N TYR A 215 -0.08 6.63 -5.73
CA TYR A 215 0.08 6.92 -7.15
C TYR A 215 1.54 6.77 -7.61
N VAL A 216 1.81 5.85 -8.53
CA VAL A 216 3.17 5.60 -9.09
C VAL A 216 3.85 6.90 -9.52
N CYS A 217 3.10 7.79 -10.17
CA CYS A 217 3.60 9.07 -10.63
C CYS A 217 4.08 10.02 -9.52
N LEU A 218 3.60 9.89 -8.27
CA LEU A 218 4.13 10.66 -7.14
C LEU A 218 5.47 10.11 -6.64
N GLY A 219 5.70 8.80 -6.79
CA GLY A 219 7.01 8.19 -6.59
C GLY A 219 8.03 8.69 -7.60
N GLU A 220 7.68 8.64 -8.90
CA GLU A 220 8.51 9.19 -9.97
C GLU A 220 8.76 10.70 -9.81
N PHE A 221 7.72 11.44 -9.40
CA PHE A 221 7.82 12.87 -9.10
C PHE A 221 8.84 13.14 -8.00
N LEU A 222 8.78 12.40 -6.88
CA LEU A 222 9.71 12.61 -5.77
C LEU A 222 11.15 12.29 -6.17
N ILE A 223 11.38 11.24 -6.97
CA ILE A 223 12.70 10.97 -7.56
C ILE A 223 13.20 12.18 -8.36
N ASN A 224 12.38 12.71 -9.27
CA ASN A 224 12.75 13.85 -10.09
C ASN A 224 12.91 15.14 -9.26
N ALA A 225 12.15 15.32 -8.17
CA ALA A 225 12.29 16.45 -7.27
C ALA A 225 13.62 16.42 -6.49
N LEU A 226 14.12 15.21 -6.17
CA LEU A 226 15.41 15.03 -5.51
C LEU A 226 16.59 15.06 -6.49
N ALA A 227 16.43 14.47 -7.68
CA ALA A 227 17.49 14.27 -8.66
C ALA A 227 17.61 15.40 -9.71
N GLY A 228 16.58 16.24 -9.82
CA GLY A 228 16.49 17.28 -10.85
C GLY A 228 16.02 16.75 -12.21
N THR A 229 15.59 17.66 -13.09
CA THR A 229 14.98 17.32 -14.39
C THR A 229 15.90 16.60 -15.37
N LYS A 230 17.23 16.65 -15.16
CA LYS A 230 18.22 15.93 -15.98
C LYS A 230 18.28 14.43 -15.71
N PHE A 231 17.60 13.92 -14.68
CA PHE A 231 17.62 12.49 -14.32
C PHE A 231 16.99 11.59 -15.40
N GLY A 232 16.05 12.12 -16.18
CA GLY A 232 15.32 11.38 -17.21
C GLY A 232 14.14 10.59 -16.65
N TYR A 233 13.85 9.42 -17.23
CA TYR A 233 12.73 8.60 -16.77
C TYR A 233 12.97 8.10 -15.33
N ALA A 234 12.00 8.30 -14.44
CA ALA A 234 12.16 8.11 -13.00
C ALA A 234 11.43 6.89 -12.43
N GLY A 235 10.85 6.07 -13.29
CA GLY A 235 10.20 4.81 -12.91
C GLY A 235 11.05 3.57 -13.24
N PHE A 236 10.35 2.45 -13.41
CA PHE A 236 10.93 1.17 -13.80
C PHE A 236 10.42 0.74 -15.17
N GLU A 237 11.30 0.06 -15.94
CA GLU A 237 10.84 -0.71 -17.09
C GLU A 237 9.79 -1.72 -16.64
N SER A 238 8.64 -1.70 -17.30
CA SER A 238 7.51 -2.55 -16.95
C SER A 238 7.12 -3.46 -18.09
N ALA A 239 6.48 -4.58 -17.77
CA ALA A 239 5.79 -5.41 -18.74
C ALA A 239 4.49 -5.93 -18.16
N MET A 240 3.51 -6.11 -19.03
CA MET A 240 2.21 -6.65 -18.69
C MET A 240 2.24 -8.17 -18.85
N ARG A 241 1.48 -8.89 -18.04
CA ARG A 241 1.29 -10.34 -18.22
C ARG A 241 0.44 -10.56 -19.46
N ALA A 242 1.05 -11.15 -20.48
CA ALA A 242 0.47 -11.36 -21.80
C ALA A 242 -0.19 -12.73 -21.91
N GLN A 243 -1.02 -13.08 -20.93
CA GLN A 243 -1.82 -14.29 -20.96
C GLN A 243 -2.88 -14.21 -22.09
N PRO A 244 -3.39 -15.34 -22.62
CA PRO A 244 -4.27 -15.33 -23.79
C PRO A 244 -5.50 -14.42 -23.66
N LEU A 245 -6.13 -14.36 -22.48
CA LEU A 245 -7.27 -13.46 -22.24
C LEU A 245 -6.86 -11.98 -22.30
N ALA A 246 -5.75 -11.59 -21.65
CA ALA A 246 -5.25 -10.21 -21.66
C ALA A 246 -4.89 -9.73 -23.08
N ARG A 247 -4.33 -10.64 -23.90
CA ARG A 247 -4.03 -10.38 -25.32
C ARG A 247 -5.31 -10.13 -26.13
N LYS A 248 -6.35 -10.94 -25.91
CA LYS A 248 -7.68 -10.75 -26.52
C LYS A 248 -8.31 -9.41 -26.10
N ILE A 249 -8.18 -9.01 -24.83
CA ILE A 249 -8.67 -7.71 -24.33
C ILE A 249 -8.01 -6.56 -25.11
N VAL A 250 -6.67 -6.53 -25.21
CA VAL A 250 -5.95 -5.47 -25.95
C VAL A 250 -6.31 -5.48 -27.44
N ALA A 251 -6.40 -6.65 -28.07
CA ALA A 251 -6.81 -6.75 -29.48
C ALA A 251 -8.24 -6.22 -29.70
N SER A 252 -9.15 -6.50 -28.76
CA SER A 252 -10.51 -6.00 -28.75
C SER A 252 -10.57 -4.49 -28.58
N TYR A 253 -9.72 -3.92 -27.72
CA TYR A 253 -9.65 -2.47 -27.54
C TYR A 253 -9.22 -1.76 -28.81
N ILE A 254 -8.20 -2.29 -29.47
CA ILE A 254 -7.72 -1.75 -30.75
C ILE A 254 -8.81 -1.83 -31.83
N SER A 255 -9.51 -2.96 -31.96
CA SER A 255 -10.55 -3.13 -32.99
C SER A 255 -11.79 -2.28 -32.74
N GLN A 256 -12.17 -2.07 -31.49
CA GLN A 256 -13.35 -1.29 -31.10
C GLN A 256 -13.05 0.20 -30.84
N GLY A 257 -11.77 0.60 -30.86
CA GLY A 257 -11.36 1.98 -30.56
C GLY A 257 -11.52 2.37 -29.09
N ILE A 258 -11.41 1.41 -28.16
CA ILE A 258 -11.45 1.64 -26.71
C ILE A 258 -10.05 2.05 -26.25
N ASP A 259 -9.92 3.22 -25.64
CA ASP A 259 -8.62 3.83 -25.31
C ASP A 259 -8.54 4.42 -23.88
N TYR A 260 -9.50 4.07 -23.02
CA TYR A 260 -9.67 4.66 -21.69
C TYR A 260 -9.65 3.63 -20.54
N MET A 261 -9.49 2.35 -20.86
CA MET A 261 -9.41 1.23 -19.89
C MET A 261 -7.95 0.93 -19.50
N TYR A 262 -7.71 0.14 -18.46
CA TYR A 262 -6.37 -0.11 -17.91
C TYR A 262 -5.42 -0.78 -18.92
N TYR A 263 -5.92 -1.71 -19.74
CA TYR A 263 -5.09 -2.36 -20.77
C TYR A 263 -4.82 -1.49 -22.00
N SER A 264 -5.40 -0.28 -22.10
CA SER A 264 -5.30 0.56 -23.30
C SER A 264 -3.86 0.97 -23.61
N PRO A 265 -3.38 0.83 -24.87
CA PRO A 265 -1.98 1.09 -25.21
C PRO A 265 -1.53 2.54 -24.93
N ASN A 266 -2.41 3.51 -25.16
CA ASN A 266 -2.14 4.94 -24.98
C ASN A 266 -1.88 5.37 -23.52
N GLN A 267 -1.99 4.46 -22.55
CA GLN A 267 -1.61 4.70 -21.15
C GLN A 267 -0.09 4.58 -20.94
N TRP A 268 0.64 4.01 -21.91
CA TRP A 268 2.05 3.63 -21.77
C TRP A 268 2.93 4.35 -22.79
N ALA A 269 4.21 4.47 -22.47
CA ALA A 269 5.24 4.97 -23.38
C ALA A 269 6.19 3.86 -23.82
N PHE A 270 6.80 4.02 -24.99
CA PHE A 270 7.97 3.26 -25.39
C PHE A 270 9.17 3.63 -24.48
N LEU A 271 10.23 2.82 -24.52
CA LEU A 271 11.44 3.05 -23.70
C LEU A 271 12.25 4.31 -24.08
N ASN A 272 11.84 5.02 -25.13
CA ASN A 272 12.35 6.35 -25.50
C ASN A 272 11.44 7.49 -24.99
N ASN A 273 10.50 7.18 -24.09
CA ASN A 273 9.54 8.11 -23.50
C ASN A 273 8.48 8.68 -24.47
N THR A 274 8.36 8.13 -25.68
CA THR A 274 7.27 8.50 -26.60
C THR A 274 5.98 7.74 -26.27
N PRO A 275 4.82 8.40 -26.16
CA PRO A 275 3.54 7.72 -25.92
C PRO A 275 3.23 6.69 -27.00
N GLN A 276 2.70 5.54 -26.61
CA GLN A 276 2.21 4.53 -27.54
C GLN A 276 0.88 4.98 -28.16
N PRO A 277 0.65 4.79 -29.48
CA PRO A 277 -0.63 5.09 -30.08
C PRO A 277 -1.68 4.05 -29.66
N ALA A 278 -2.96 4.44 -29.59
CA ALA A 278 -4.05 3.54 -29.19
C ALA A 278 -4.19 2.29 -30.07
N SER A 279 -3.67 2.33 -31.30
CA SER A 279 -3.64 1.20 -32.23
C SER A 279 -2.47 0.23 -32.04
N TYR A 280 -1.52 0.53 -31.14
CA TYR A 280 -0.33 -0.30 -30.96
C TYR A 280 -0.57 -1.46 -30.02
N ASN A 281 -0.40 -2.69 -30.52
CA ASN A 281 -0.51 -3.88 -29.69
C ASN A 281 0.82 -4.22 -28.99
N TYR A 282 1.03 -3.68 -27.79
CA TYR A 282 2.23 -3.94 -26.99
C TYR A 282 2.32 -5.37 -26.44
N MET A 283 1.23 -6.14 -26.49
CA MET A 283 1.16 -7.53 -26.06
C MET A 283 1.69 -8.52 -27.11
N GLU A 284 1.95 -8.07 -28.35
CA GLU A 284 2.34 -8.93 -29.47
C GLU A 284 3.72 -8.56 -30.09
N PRO A 285 4.58 -9.56 -30.38
CA PRO A 285 4.53 -10.92 -29.84
C PRO A 285 4.85 -10.92 -28.33
N PRO A 286 4.29 -11.85 -27.54
CA PRO A 286 4.67 -11.99 -26.13
C PRO A 286 6.08 -12.58 -26.00
N THR A 287 6.78 -12.18 -24.95
CA THR A 287 8.07 -12.75 -24.54
C THR A 287 7.83 -13.72 -23.38
N ASN A 288 8.35 -14.94 -23.49
CA ASN A 288 8.25 -15.92 -22.42
C ASN A 288 9.34 -15.68 -21.37
N PHE A 289 9.01 -15.93 -20.12
CA PHE A 289 9.98 -15.99 -19.04
C PHE A 289 9.61 -17.10 -18.06
N THR A 290 10.57 -17.55 -17.27
CA THR A 290 10.37 -18.65 -16.30
C THR A 290 10.76 -18.16 -14.92
N ILE A 291 9.86 -18.35 -13.95
CA ILE A 291 10.13 -18.11 -12.53
C ILE A 291 9.92 -19.43 -11.80
N ASN A 292 10.96 -19.91 -11.11
CA ASN A 292 10.90 -21.15 -10.31
C ASN A 292 10.31 -22.35 -11.08
N GLY A 293 10.66 -22.50 -12.36
CA GLY A 293 10.16 -23.57 -13.23
C GLY A 293 8.79 -23.32 -13.86
N THR A 294 8.06 -22.30 -13.43
CA THR A 294 6.77 -21.91 -14.01
C THR A 294 6.98 -20.96 -15.18
N LYS A 295 6.52 -21.35 -16.37
CA LYS A 295 6.53 -20.50 -17.56
C LYS A 295 5.40 -19.48 -17.48
N ASP A 296 5.70 -18.24 -17.83
CA ASP A 296 4.75 -17.16 -17.96
C ASP A 296 5.12 -16.32 -19.21
N ALA A 297 4.19 -15.50 -19.68
CA ALA A 297 4.32 -14.69 -20.89
C ALA A 297 4.09 -13.22 -20.54
N VAL A 298 4.93 -12.34 -21.06
CA VAL A 298 4.86 -10.90 -20.84
C VAL A 298 4.87 -10.12 -22.14
N SER A 299 4.33 -8.90 -22.09
CA SER A 299 4.35 -7.94 -23.18
C SER A 299 5.76 -7.44 -23.48
N LYS A 300 5.89 -6.64 -24.54
CA LYS A 300 7.07 -5.77 -24.70
C LYS A 300 7.18 -4.80 -23.53
N ARG A 301 8.41 -4.33 -23.27
CA ARG A 301 8.70 -3.34 -22.24
C ARG A 301 8.11 -1.99 -22.54
N PHE A 302 7.67 -1.30 -21.49
CA PHE A 302 7.15 0.06 -21.57
C PHE A 302 7.47 0.87 -20.30
N TYR A 303 7.30 2.18 -20.42
CA TYR A 303 7.36 3.16 -19.33
C TYR A 303 5.98 3.69 -18.98
N ASP A 304 5.84 4.18 -17.75
CA ASP A 304 4.69 4.98 -17.33
C ASP A 304 4.71 6.39 -17.96
N ILE A 305 3.54 7.00 -18.10
CA ILE A 305 3.39 8.39 -18.54
C ILE A 305 2.97 9.26 -17.34
N CYS A 306 3.94 9.87 -16.67
CA CYS A 306 3.68 10.69 -15.48
C CYS A 306 3.81 12.21 -15.68
N THR A 307 4.39 12.68 -16.80
CA THR A 307 4.64 14.11 -17.10
C THR A 307 3.67 14.74 -18.12
N PRO A 308 3.35 16.05 -18.05
CA PRO A 308 3.80 17.04 -17.05
C PRO A 308 3.25 16.82 -15.62
N TYR A 309 3.99 17.28 -14.62
CA TYR A 309 3.55 17.40 -13.23
C TYR A 309 2.76 18.71 -13.02
N ASP A 310 2.09 18.85 -11.88
CA ASP A 310 1.30 20.05 -11.56
C ASP A 310 2.17 21.23 -11.05
N VAL A 311 3.44 20.95 -10.75
CA VAL A 311 4.42 21.92 -10.25
C VAL A 311 5.72 21.81 -11.05
N ASP A 312 6.48 22.90 -11.08
CA ASP A 312 7.81 22.90 -11.69
C ASP A 312 8.80 22.11 -10.84
N LEU A 313 9.59 21.28 -11.52
CA LEU A 313 10.68 20.52 -10.91
C LEU A 313 11.98 21.33 -10.90
N PRO A 314 12.84 21.13 -9.88
CA PRO A 314 14.16 21.74 -9.87
C PRO A 314 15.01 21.22 -11.03
N ALA A 315 15.81 22.09 -11.65
CA ALA A 315 16.70 21.69 -12.75
C ALA A 315 17.87 20.81 -12.27
N GLU A 316 18.40 21.12 -11.08
CA GLU A 316 19.55 20.44 -10.48
C GLU A 316 19.11 19.60 -9.28
N PRO A 317 19.87 18.53 -8.94
CA PRO A 317 19.62 17.74 -7.74
C PRO A 317 19.54 18.60 -6.48
N PHE A 318 18.68 18.21 -5.53
CA PHE A 318 18.53 18.91 -4.26
C PHE A 318 19.80 18.81 -3.40
N LEU A 319 20.35 17.61 -3.27
CA LEU A 319 21.62 17.28 -2.61
C LEU A 319 22.29 16.12 -3.36
N PRO A 320 23.62 15.93 -3.23
CA PRO A 320 24.27 14.70 -3.68
C PRO A 320 23.64 13.47 -3.00
N ALA A 321 23.51 12.36 -3.72
CA ALA A 321 22.90 11.14 -3.18
C ALA A 321 23.61 10.62 -1.91
N SER A 322 24.91 10.87 -1.75
CA SER A 322 25.68 10.53 -0.54
C SER A 322 25.28 11.32 0.71
N LYS A 323 24.52 12.41 0.55
CA LYS A 323 23.97 13.24 1.64
C LYS A 323 22.46 13.02 1.83
N ILE A 324 21.89 12.00 1.17
CA ILE A 324 20.51 11.59 1.35
C ILE A 324 20.49 10.15 1.86
N ILE A 325 19.64 9.87 2.84
CA ILE A 325 19.35 8.50 3.28
C ILE A 325 17.85 8.29 3.34
N ILE A 326 17.38 7.15 2.85
CA ILE A 326 15.99 6.73 3.02
C ILE A 326 15.92 5.85 4.27
N VAL A 327 14.90 6.06 5.08
CA VAL A 327 14.66 5.26 6.28
C VAL A 327 13.24 4.71 6.31
N GLY A 328 13.07 3.52 6.87
CA GLY A 328 11.76 2.88 7.00
C GLY A 328 11.77 1.65 7.90
N ASN A 329 10.64 0.98 8.05
CA ASN A 329 10.49 -0.24 8.85
C ASN A 329 10.40 -1.52 8.00
N GLY A 330 10.66 -1.42 6.68
CA GLY A 330 10.54 -2.53 5.74
C GLY A 330 9.11 -2.78 5.24
N GLU A 331 8.12 -1.98 5.65
CA GLU A 331 6.73 -2.09 5.18
C GLU A 331 6.45 -1.35 3.88
N CYS A 332 7.46 -0.63 3.36
CA CYS A 332 7.36 0.15 2.14
C CYS A 332 6.85 -0.71 0.98
N ALA A 333 5.64 -0.41 0.50
CA ALA A 333 4.92 -1.24 -0.47
C ALA A 333 4.46 -0.42 -1.68
N SER A 334 4.17 -1.11 -2.80
CA SER A 334 3.66 -0.49 -4.02
C SER A 334 4.56 0.68 -4.48
N THR A 335 4.02 1.86 -4.75
CA THR A 335 4.78 3.05 -5.14
C THR A 335 5.92 3.40 -4.19
N CYS A 336 5.77 3.17 -2.88
CA CYS A 336 6.88 3.38 -1.95
C CYS A 336 8.06 2.50 -2.33
N ALA A 337 7.82 1.20 -2.54
CA ALA A 337 8.85 0.24 -2.92
C ALA A 337 9.49 0.58 -4.28
N LEU A 338 8.69 1.12 -5.21
CA LEU A 338 9.21 1.58 -6.50
C LEU A 338 10.11 2.82 -6.34
N PHE A 339 9.68 3.79 -5.54
CA PHE A 339 10.47 4.98 -5.22
C PHE A 339 11.80 4.60 -4.56
N THR A 340 11.77 3.81 -3.49
CA THR A 340 12.97 3.39 -2.76
C THR A 340 13.89 2.55 -3.64
N GLY A 341 13.33 1.66 -4.47
CA GLY A 341 14.06 0.88 -5.46
C GLY A 341 14.80 1.76 -6.47
N VAL A 342 14.12 2.72 -7.12
CA VAL A 342 14.79 3.64 -8.07
C VAL A 342 15.83 4.52 -7.37
N ALA A 343 15.50 5.05 -6.19
CA ALA A 343 16.44 5.87 -5.41
C ALA A 343 17.71 5.08 -5.05
N TYR A 344 17.56 3.81 -4.68
CA TYR A 344 18.69 2.93 -4.39
C TYR A 344 19.45 2.55 -5.67
N GLU A 345 18.77 1.98 -6.66
CA GLU A 345 19.40 1.37 -7.83
C GLU A 345 19.99 2.38 -8.81
N ARG A 346 19.39 3.58 -8.92
CA ARG A 346 19.77 4.59 -9.92
C ARG A 346 20.35 5.88 -9.36
N LEU A 347 19.91 6.32 -8.17
CA LEU A 347 20.52 7.48 -7.51
C LEU A 347 21.67 7.07 -6.59
N GLY A 348 21.74 5.80 -6.15
CA GLY A 348 22.74 5.34 -5.19
C GLY A 348 22.47 5.81 -3.76
N ILE A 349 21.24 6.25 -3.47
CA ILE A 349 20.80 6.65 -2.13
C ILE A 349 20.76 5.41 -1.25
N LYS A 350 21.41 5.47 -0.07
CA LYS A 350 21.41 4.35 0.87
C LYS A 350 20.08 4.26 1.61
N VAL A 351 19.68 3.04 1.93
CA VAL A 351 18.44 2.74 2.65
C VAL A 351 18.76 2.06 3.98
N ALA A 352 18.16 2.58 5.06
CA ALA A 352 18.23 2.00 6.39
C ALA A 352 16.85 1.51 6.85
N THR A 353 16.81 0.33 7.48
CA THR A 353 15.57 -0.21 8.06
C THR A 353 15.65 -0.30 9.57
N PHE A 354 14.54 0.02 10.25
CA PHE A 354 14.39 -0.09 11.69
C PHE A 354 13.78 -1.42 12.12
N GLY A 355 14.21 -1.92 13.27
CA GLY A 355 13.61 -3.08 13.92
C GLY A 355 14.13 -4.42 13.40
N GLY A 356 13.20 -5.38 13.23
CA GLY A 356 13.48 -6.77 12.86
C GLY A 356 14.18 -7.60 13.96
N ASN A 357 14.40 -8.88 13.68
CA ASN A 357 15.07 -9.81 14.60
C ASN A 357 16.58 -9.56 14.64
N PRO A 358 17.21 -9.40 15.83
CA PRO A 358 18.67 -9.25 15.97
C PRO A 358 19.45 -10.26 15.10
N GLY A 359 20.48 -9.79 14.37
CA GLY A 359 21.28 -10.60 13.45
C GLY A 359 20.66 -10.92 12.09
N ALA A 360 19.36 -10.71 11.88
CA ALA A 360 18.72 -10.91 10.57
C ALA A 360 18.88 -9.69 9.65
N ALA A 361 19.11 -9.96 8.37
CA ALA A 361 18.99 -8.96 7.32
C ALA A 361 17.52 -8.61 7.08
N MET A 362 17.25 -7.35 6.75
CA MET A 362 15.92 -6.87 6.41
C MET A 362 15.88 -6.34 4.99
N ASN A 363 14.79 -6.60 4.30
CA ASN A 363 14.48 -5.91 3.06
C ASN A 363 13.97 -4.50 3.38
N PHE A 364 14.31 -3.53 2.55
CA PHE A 364 13.74 -2.18 2.69
C PHE A 364 12.36 -2.06 2.03
N ASN A 365 11.99 -3.04 1.21
CA ASN A 365 10.69 -3.13 0.54
C ASN A 365 9.90 -4.34 1.02
N GLY A 366 8.62 -4.11 1.36
CA GLY A 366 7.68 -5.15 1.77
C GLY A 366 7.00 -5.82 0.58
N MET A 367 6.58 -5.02 -0.41
CA MET A 367 5.94 -5.53 -1.64
C MET A 367 6.39 -4.67 -2.84
N ALA A 368 7.40 -5.13 -3.55
CA ALA A 368 7.95 -4.43 -4.72
C ALA A 368 7.50 -5.07 -6.03
N GLY A 369 7.51 -4.26 -7.09
CA GLY A 369 7.65 -4.81 -8.44
C GLY A 369 6.39 -5.35 -9.12
N ASN A 370 5.22 -5.28 -8.51
CA ASN A 370 3.96 -5.72 -9.09
C ASN A 370 2.89 -4.64 -8.99
N GLN A 371 2.06 -4.53 -10.02
CA GLN A 371 0.76 -3.86 -9.93
C GLN A 371 -0.33 -4.93 -9.98
N VAL A 372 -1.37 -4.72 -9.20
CA VAL A 372 -2.55 -5.58 -9.18
C VAL A 372 -3.73 -4.85 -9.80
N LEU A 373 -4.58 -5.60 -10.50
CA LEU A 373 -5.96 -5.20 -10.75
C LEU A 373 -6.82 -5.88 -9.71
N GLU A 374 -7.81 -5.16 -9.24
CA GLU A 374 -8.82 -5.78 -8.40
C GLU A 374 -9.81 -6.47 -9.30
N TRP A 375 -10.48 -7.48 -8.76
CA TRP A 375 -11.28 -8.36 -9.58
C TRP A 375 -12.36 -7.62 -10.36
N ALA A 376 -13.00 -6.63 -9.75
CA ALA A 376 -13.99 -5.81 -10.45
C ALA A 376 -13.39 -4.94 -11.57
N ASP A 377 -12.14 -4.49 -11.43
CA ASP A 377 -11.43 -3.81 -12.52
C ASP A 377 -11.21 -4.79 -13.67
N LEU A 378 -10.65 -5.98 -13.39
CA LEU A 378 -10.41 -7.00 -14.40
C LEU A 378 -11.72 -7.43 -15.09
N ASP A 379 -12.79 -7.65 -14.33
CA ASP A 379 -14.08 -8.04 -14.89
C ASP A 379 -14.71 -6.90 -15.71
N SER A 380 -14.47 -5.64 -15.33
CA SER A 380 -14.82 -4.49 -16.18
C SER A 380 -14.04 -4.47 -17.49
N GLU A 381 -12.74 -4.81 -17.47
CA GLU A 381 -11.94 -4.93 -18.69
C GLU A 381 -12.52 -6.01 -19.64
N ILE A 382 -12.94 -7.15 -19.08
CA ILE A 382 -13.54 -8.29 -19.79
C ILE A 382 -14.93 -7.94 -20.35
N LYS A 383 -15.81 -7.34 -19.54
CA LYS A 383 -17.17 -6.96 -19.95
C LYS A 383 -17.12 -5.87 -21.01
N THR A 384 -16.28 -4.86 -20.82
CA THR A 384 -16.10 -3.75 -21.77
C THR A 384 -15.47 -4.21 -23.09
N SER A 385 -14.61 -5.22 -23.08
CA SER A 385 -14.10 -5.86 -24.32
C SER A 385 -15.13 -6.80 -24.98
N GLY A 386 -16.29 -7.04 -24.37
CA GLY A 386 -17.28 -7.99 -24.90
C GLY A 386 -16.86 -9.46 -24.78
N LEU A 387 -15.88 -9.77 -23.93
CA LEU A 387 -15.29 -11.10 -23.79
C LEU A 387 -15.91 -11.91 -22.64
N LYS A 388 -17.02 -11.48 -22.04
CA LYS A 388 -17.60 -12.18 -20.88
C LYS A 388 -18.02 -13.63 -21.15
N ASN A 389 -18.36 -13.94 -22.40
CA ASN A 389 -18.71 -15.29 -22.85
C ASN A 389 -17.52 -16.08 -23.42
N ASP A 390 -16.30 -15.52 -23.38
CA ASP A 390 -15.08 -16.24 -23.78
C ASP A 390 -14.79 -17.37 -22.78
N SER A 391 -14.33 -18.52 -23.26
CA SER A 391 -14.04 -19.68 -22.38
C SER A 391 -12.92 -19.42 -21.38
N LEU A 392 -12.09 -18.40 -21.60
CA LEU A 392 -11.05 -17.98 -20.67
C LEU A 392 -11.54 -16.96 -19.64
N ALA A 393 -12.71 -16.34 -19.86
CA ALA A 393 -13.27 -15.35 -18.96
C ALA A 393 -13.82 -16.03 -17.71
N PRO A 394 -13.38 -15.62 -16.51
CA PRO A 394 -13.88 -16.21 -15.28
C PRO A 394 -15.32 -15.75 -14.99
N PRO A 395 -16.13 -16.57 -14.29
CA PRO A 395 -17.52 -16.25 -13.98
C PRO A 395 -17.61 -15.10 -12.98
N ASP A 396 -18.77 -14.44 -12.92
CA ASP A 396 -19.06 -13.45 -11.87
C ASP A 396 -19.00 -14.09 -10.48
N LEU A 397 -18.53 -13.33 -9.49
CA LEU A 397 -18.51 -13.77 -8.11
C LEU A 397 -19.95 -13.84 -7.57
N LEU A 398 -20.22 -14.90 -6.83
CA LEU A 398 -21.50 -15.10 -6.14
C LEU A 398 -21.55 -14.37 -4.79
N ILE A 399 -20.38 -13.96 -4.28
CA ILE A 399 -20.21 -13.26 -3.01
C ILE A 399 -19.30 -12.05 -3.18
N ASN A 400 -19.51 -11.04 -2.35
CA ASN A 400 -18.58 -9.93 -2.20
C ASN A 400 -17.26 -10.49 -1.65
N SER A 401 -16.27 -10.55 -2.53
CA SER A 401 -14.93 -10.96 -2.20
C SER A 401 -13.94 -10.08 -2.94
N ASN A 402 -12.89 -9.69 -2.24
CA ASN A 402 -11.81 -8.94 -2.83
C ASN A 402 -10.74 -9.91 -3.31
N TYR A 403 -10.66 -10.11 -4.62
CA TYR A 403 -9.56 -10.80 -5.28
C TYR A 403 -8.72 -9.80 -6.06
N ARG A 404 -7.41 -10.01 -6.05
CA ARG A 404 -6.45 -9.19 -6.76
C ARG A 404 -5.64 -10.06 -7.69
N VAL A 405 -5.51 -9.65 -8.94
CA VAL A 405 -4.70 -10.34 -9.94
C VAL A 405 -3.50 -9.47 -10.24
N ASN A 406 -2.31 -10.04 -10.03
CA ASN A 406 -1.09 -9.42 -10.55
C ASN A 406 -1.14 -9.47 -12.08
N TRP A 407 -1.13 -8.29 -12.70
CA TRP A 407 -1.25 -8.11 -14.14
C TRP A 407 -0.02 -7.43 -14.75
N ARG A 408 0.83 -6.79 -13.94
CA ARG A 408 1.98 -6.01 -14.41
C ARG A 408 3.19 -6.20 -13.50
N TYR A 409 4.33 -6.37 -14.13
CA TYR A 409 5.63 -6.48 -13.51
C TYR A 409 6.48 -5.23 -13.79
N ALA A 410 7.18 -4.74 -12.77
CA ALA A 410 8.31 -3.83 -12.92
C ALA A 410 9.62 -4.61 -12.80
N TYR A 411 10.69 -4.14 -13.44
CA TYR A 411 11.97 -4.85 -13.53
C TYR A 411 13.11 -4.00 -13.02
N SER A 412 13.98 -4.61 -12.21
CA SER A 412 15.15 -3.96 -11.62
C SER A 412 16.06 -3.36 -12.69
N TRP A 413 16.59 -2.18 -12.41
CA TRP A 413 17.65 -1.55 -13.19
C TRP A 413 19.00 -2.24 -13.00
N GLN A 414 19.22 -2.89 -11.86
CA GLN A 414 20.41 -3.70 -11.60
C GLN A 414 20.32 -5.09 -12.25
N ASN A 415 19.13 -5.68 -12.34
CA ASN A 415 18.91 -6.95 -13.00
C ASN A 415 17.61 -6.98 -13.83
N LYS A 416 17.73 -6.68 -15.12
CA LYS A 416 16.61 -6.64 -16.07
C LYS A 416 16.08 -8.01 -16.49
N SER A 417 16.72 -9.10 -16.06
CA SER A 417 16.38 -10.47 -16.50
C SER A 417 15.18 -11.04 -15.77
N ALA A 418 14.83 -10.52 -14.59
CA ALA A 418 13.72 -11.01 -13.77
C ALA A 418 12.93 -9.84 -13.13
N PRO A 419 11.60 -9.98 -12.93
CA PRO A 419 10.80 -8.93 -12.31
C PRO A 419 11.30 -8.59 -10.91
N LEU A 420 11.21 -7.30 -10.55
CA LEU A 420 11.60 -6.72 -9.26
C LEU A 420 10.97 -7.48 -8.08
N ALA A 421 9.75 -7.98 -8.25
CA ALA A 421 9.01 -8.75 -7.25
C ALA A 421 9.69 -10.06 -6.78
N PHE A 422 10.67 -10.56 -7.54
CA PHE A 422 11.40 -11.78 -7.22
C PHE A 422 12.82 -11.50 -6.72
N HIS A 423 13.17 -10.24 -6.48
CA HIS A 423 14.47 -9.85 -5.95
C HIS A 423 14.40 -9.55 -4.45
N VAL A 424 15.50 -9.86 -3.77
CA VAL A 424 15.68 -9.55 -2.35
C VAL A 424 16.47 -8.25 -2.26
N GLU A 425 15.78 -7.16 -1.93
CA GLU A 425 16.36 -5.83 -1.80
C GLU A 425 16.72 -5.51 -0.34
N ARG A 426 17.92 -5.94 0.08
CA ARG A 426 18.38 -5.74 1.46
C ARG A 426 18.75 -4.29 1.74
N ALA A 427 18.27 -3.79 2.89
CA ALA A 427 18.72 -2.52 3.41
C ALA A 427 20.24 -2.55 3.68
N GLN A 428 20.92 -1.45 3.40
CA GLN A 428 22.36 -1.36 3.62
C GLN A 428 22.69 -1.18 5.11
N TYR A 429 21.76 -0.60 5.86
CA TYR A 429 21.86 -0.47 7.30
C TYR A 429 20.61 -1.03 7.95
N ARG A 430 20.79 -1.75 9.06
CA ARG A 430 19.69 -2.21 9.89
C ARG A 430 19.90 -1.72 11.31
N ILE A 431 18.93 -0.97 11.80
CA ILE A 431 19.01 -0.21 13.04
C ILE A 431 18.03 -0.85 14.03
N PRO A 432 18.50 -1.48 15.12
CA PRO A 432 17.60 -2.05 16.12
C PRO A 432 16.85 -0.93 16.84
N TYR A 433 15.62 -1.22 17.26
CA TYR A 433 14.94 -0.35 18.21
C TYR A 433 15.62 -0.43 19.57
N THR A 434 15.81 0.72 20.21
CA THR A 434 16.18 0.84 21.62
C THR A 434 14.98 1.39 22.39
N ALA A 435 15.05 1.39 23.72
CA ALA A 435 14.01 2.01 24.56
C ALA A 435 13.76 3.48 24.16
N ASP A 436 14.81 4.19 23.73
CA ASP A 436 14.73 5.61 23.35
C ASP A 436 14.22 5.84 21.92
N THR A 437 14.29 4.84 21.03
CA THR A 437 13.94 5.00 19.61
C THR A 437 12.65 4.30 19.20
N TYR A 438 12.18 3.29 19.94
CA TYR A 438 11.00 2.49 19.55
C TYR A 438 9.73 3.33 19.36
N MET A 439 9.57 4.37 20.18
CA MET A 439 8.39 5.26 20.19
C MET A 439 8.75 6.74 19.95
N SER A 440 9.91 7.01 19.33
CA SER A 440 10.35 8.38 19.05
C SER A 440 10.99 8.48 17.66
N PRO A 441 10.21 8.89 16.63
CA PRO A 441 10.76 9.06 15.28
C PRO A 441 11.89 10.09 15.26
N GLN A 442 11.80 11.16 16.06
CA GLN A 442 12.85 12.19 16.14
C GLN A 442 14.18 11.67 16.71
N ASN A 443 14.15 10.83 17.75
CA ASN A 443 15.38 10.24 18.30
C ASN A 443 16.04 9.32 17.27
N LEU A 444 15.23 8.58 16.53
CA LEU A 444 15.65 7.69 15.47
C LEU A 444 16.26 8.46 14.28
N TRP A 445 15.64 9.57 13.84
CA TRP A 445 16.23 10.46 12.83
C TRP A 445 17.55 11.07 13.29
N THR A 446 17.61 11.52 14.54
CA THR A 446 18.83 12.09 15.14
C THR A 446 19.97 11.08 15.17
N TYR A 447 19.67 9.83 15.55
CA TYR A 447 20.63 8.73 15.50
C TYR A 447 21.13 8.47 14.08
N VAL A 448 20.23 8.43 13.10
CA VAL A 448 20.58 8.22 11.68
C VAL A 448 21.48 9.34 11.18
N ALA A 449 21.10 10.59 11.40
CA ALA A 449 21.84 11.78 11.00
C ALA A 449 23.27 11.80 11.54
N LYS A 450 23.44 11.42 12.81
CA LYS A 450 24.74 11.38 13.49
C LYS A 450 25.63 10.22 13.03
N THR A 451 25.03 9.10 12.62
CA THR A 451 25.76 7.85 12.38
C THR A 451 26.09 7.64 10.91
N TYR A 452 25.15 7.95 10.01
CA TYR A 452 25.23 7.55 8.59
C TYR A 452 25.36 8.71 7.60
N LEU A 453 25.20 9.98 8.03
CA LEU A 453 25.21 11.15 7.14
C LEU A 453 26.37 12.14 7.40
N LYS A 454 27.36 11.75 8.20
CA LYS A 454 28.51 12.62 8.54
C LYS A 454 29.30 13.09 7.32
#